data_AF-A0A661KKI7-F1
#
_entry.id   AF-A0A661KKI7-F1
#
_cell.length_a   1.000
_cell.length_b   1.000
_cell.length_c   1.000
_cell.angle_alpha   90.00
_cell.angle_beta   90.00
_cell.angle_gamma   90.00
#
_symmetry.space_group_name_H-M   'P 1'
#
loop_
_entity.id
_entity.type
_entity.pdbx_description
1 polymer ?
#
loop_
_entity_poly.entity_id
_entity_poly.type
_entity_poly.pdbx_seq_one_letter_code
_entity_poly.pdbx_strand_id
1 'polypeptide(L)' 'MDVKEFAKKIHWLGHDGFRIDASKIIYFDPFQISGGPKADIILVSHEHFDHCSP' A
#
# COMPACT_ATOMS: atom_id res chain seq x y z
N MET A 1 -14.46 -3.72 -15.33
CA MET A 1 -13.02 -3.90 -15.09
C MET A 1 -12.82 -5.36 -14.74
N ASP A 2 -11.94 -6.07 -15.46
CA ASP A 2 -11.64 -7.47 -15.16
C ASP A 2 -10.73 -7.58 -13.93
N VAL A 3 -10.83 -8.68 -13.19
CA VAL A 3 -10.01 -8.95 -11.99
C VAL A 3 -8.52 -8.96 -12.35
N LYS A 4 -8.16 -9.48 -13.53
CA LYS A 4 -6.76 -9.48 -14.01
C LYS A 4 -6.23 -8.06 -14.20
N GLU A 5 -7.06 -7.15 -14.72
CA GLU A 5 -6.67 -5.75 -14.89
C GLU A 5 -6.58 -5.00 -13.56
N PHE A 6 -7.36 -5.42 -12.55
CA PHE A 6 -7.23 -4.86 -11.20
C PHE A 6 -5.96 -5.35 -10.49
N ALA A 7 -5.65 -6.64 -10.60
CA ALA A 7 -4.47 -7.24 -9.98
C ALA A 7 -3.16 -6.54 -10.41
N LYS A 8 -3.07 -6.09 -11.67
CA LYS A 8 -1.90 -5.34 -12.18
C LYS A 8 -1.66 -3.99 -11.48
N LYS A 9 -2.67 -3.45 -10.79
CA LYS A 9 -2.59 -2.19 -10.04
C LYS A 9 -2.17 -2.39 -8.59
N ILE A 10 -2.02 -3.64 -8.15
CA ILE A 10 -1.58 -3.98 -6.80
C ILE A 10 -0.08 -4.22 -6.85
N HIS A 11 0.65 -3.46 -6.04
CA HIS A 11 2.09 -3.56 -5.91
C HIS A 11 2.40 -4.06 -4.51
N TRP A 12 3.10 -5.18 -4.41
CA TRP A 12 3.69 -5.61 -3.14
C TRP A 12 4.97 -4.81 -2.88
N LEU A 13 5.10 -4.28 -1.67
CA LEU A 13 6.21 -3.40 -1.29
C LEU A 13 7.21 -4.10 -0.37
N GLY A 14 6.95 -5.36 0.00
CA GLY A 14 7.64 -6.09 1.08
C GLY A 14 6.80 -6.09 2.37
N HIS A 15 7.13 -6.99 3.30
CA HIS A 15 6.32 -7.25 4.51
C HIS A 15 4.84 -7.47 4.16
N ASP A 16 3.92 -6.99 4.99
CA ASP A 16 2.49 -6.90 4.73
C ASP A 16 2.10 -5.59 4.01
N GLY A 17 3.09 -4.92 3.38
CA GLY A 17 2.93 -3.64 2.71
C GLY A 17 2.46 -3.74 1.26
N PHE A 18 1.40 -3.03 0.91
CA PHE A 18 0.86 -2.97 -0.45
C PHE A 18 0.56 -1.55 -0.91
N ARG A 19 0.65 -1.29 -2.21
CA ARG A 19 0.13 -0.09 -2.88
C ARG A 19 -0.90 -0.46 -3.93
N ILE A 20 -2.00 0.30 -4.01
CA ILE A 20 -3.00 0.16 -5.06
C ILE A 20 -3.06 1.46 -5.88
N ASP A 21 -2.82 1.33 -7.19
CA ASP A 21 -2.81 2.45 -8.14
C ASP A 21 -4.19 2.59 -8.82
N ALA A 22 -5.15 3.17 -8.09
CA ALA A 22 -6.51 3.42 -8.57
C ALA A 22 -6.72 4.90 -8.95
N SER A 23 -7.95 5.41 -8.84
CA SER A 23 -8.18 6.87 -8.91
C SER A 23 -7.52 7.64 -7.75
N LYS A 24 -7.12 6.91 -6.70
CA LYS A 24 -6.35 7.34 -5.55
C LYS A 24 -5.16 6.40 -5.38
N ILE A 25 -4.05 6.93 -4.88
CA ILE A 25 -2.89 6.12 -4.46
C ILE A 25 -3.12 5.70 -3.02
N ILE A 26 -3.37 4.41 -2.81
CA ILE A 26 -3.69 3.84 -1.49
C ILE A 26 -2.52 2.95 -1.06
N TYR A 27 -2.02 3.17 0.15
CA TYR A 27 -1.03 2.31 0.78
C TYR A 27 -1.67 1.54 1.94
N PHE A 28 -1.27 0.28 2.10
CA PHE A 28 -1.53 -0.56 3.27
C PHE A 28 -0.20 -0.87 3.93
N ASP A 29 -0.12 -0.67 5.24
CA ASP A 29 1.02 -1.03 6.11
C ASP A 29 2.41 -0.74 5.51
N PRO A 30 2.70 0.50 5.06
CA PRO A 30 4.00 0.82 4.49
C PRO A 30 5.09 0.74 5.57
N PHE A 31 6.03 -0.20 5.43
CA PHE A 31 7.15 -0.35 6.35
C PHE A 31 8.48 -0.39 5.61
N GLN A 32 9.40 0.52 5.97
CA GLN A 32 10.76 0.61 5.41
C GLN A 32 10.85 0.58 3.87
N ILE A 33 9.88 1.17 3.18
CA ILE A 33 9.85 1.23 1.71
C ILE A 33 10.83 2.27 1.17
N SER A 34 11.40 2.02 -0.02
CA SER A 34 12.36 2.93 -0.68
C SER A 34 11.73 4.21 -1.27
N GLY A 35 10.42 4.38 -1.11
CA GLY A 35 9.64 5.51 -1.61
C GLY A 35 8.50 5.08 -2.53
N GLY A 36 7.95 6.04 -3.28
CA GLY A 36 6.88 5.80 -4.24
C GLY A 36 6.05 7.05 -4.51
N PRO A 37 4.96 6.91 -5.29
CA PRO A 37 4.02 8.00 -5.51
C PRO A 37 3.47 8.53 -4.18
N LYS A 38 3.11 9.81 -4.14
CA LYS A 38 2.48 10.41 -2.97
C LYS A 38 1.17 9.69 -2.67
N ALA A 39 1.02 9.19 -1.45
CA ALA A 39 -0.21 8.58 -0.99
C ALA A 39 -1.34 9.63 -0.90
N ASP A 40 -2.52 9.27 -1.38
CA ASP A 40 -3.76 9.96 -1.02
C ASP A 40 -4.31 9.42 0.32
N ILE A 41 -4.18 8.11 0.54
CA ILE A 41 -4.70 7.40 1.72
C ILE A 41 -3.64 6.40 2.18
N ILE A 42 -3.42 6.36 3.49
CA ILE A 42 -2.64 5.31 4.17
C ILE A 42 -3.60 4.58 5.10
N LEU A 43 -3.69 3.27 4.94
CA LEU A 43 -4.46 2.38 5.79
C LEU A 43 -3.48 1.55 6.61
N VAL A 44 -3.76 1.46 7.90
CA VAL A 44 -2.97 0.71 8.87
C VAL A 44 -3.85 -0.40 9.42
N SER A 45 -3.36 -1.63 9.38
CA SER A 45 -4.13 -2.79 9.84
C SER A 45 -4.23 -2.87 11.36
N HIS A 46 -3.15 -2.60 12.09
CA HIS A 46 -3.08 -2.61 13.57
C HIS A 46 -1.86 -1.84 14.09
N GLU A 47 -1.80 -1.57 15.40
CA GLU A 47 -0.82 -0.68 16.04
C GLU A 47 0.56 -1.28 16.36
N HIS A 48 1.00 -2.34 15.65
CA HIS A 48 2.38 -2.82 15.78
C HIS A 48 3.36 -1.94 15.01
N PHE A 49 4.60 -1.84 15.51
CA PHE A 49 5.62 -0.90 15.00
C PHE A 49 5.96 -1.11 13.51
N ASP A 50 5.81 -2.34 13.01
CA ASP A 50 6.07 -2.76 11.63
C ASP A 50 4.88 -2.54 10.68
N HIS A 51 3.78 -1.98 11.18
CA HIS A 51 2.61 -1.55 10.41
C HIS A 51 2.29 -0.06 10.65
N CYS A 52 2.51 0.41 11.88
CA CYS A 52 2.27 1.75 12.35
C CYS A 52 3.47 2.25 13.18
N SER A 53 4.32 3.08 12.57
CA SER A 53 5.41 3.78 13.26
C SER A 53 5.05 5.27 13.40
N PRO A 54 4.24 5.65 14.39
CA PRO A 54 3.81 7.04 14.61
C PRO A 54 4.95 8.01 14.96
#